data_AF-A0A4Z2GKC5-F1
#
_entry.id   AF-A0A4Z2GKC5-F1
#
_cell.length_a   1.000
_cell.length_b   1.000
_cell.length_c   1.000
_cell.angle_alpha   90.00
_cell.angle_beta   90.00
_cell.angle_gamma   90.00
#
_symmetry.space_group_name_H-M   'P 1'
#
loop_
_entity.id
_entity.type
_entity.pdbx_description
1 polymer ?
#
loop_
_entity_poly.entity_id
_entity_poly.type
_entity_poly.pdbx_seq_one_letter_code
_entity_poly.pdbx_strand_id
1 'polypeptide(L)'
;MEEGWRRDGGGMEEGWRTSCSVWPNLDLDVWDLQSELNAVDHRTEPGGAGRLVVRRGRPFSLKLQSGGFLPDGGVACTAETGPEPSERYGTRASFGLSAAVDASRWSAAATAAPGEPLTLTVCAAPDAPIGRYTLSLGGAGRVHFILLFNPWCTGDAVFMEDQSGLEEYVTAQDGIVYRGSYKHPVSTPWNYGQFEDGILDVCLRILDMNPKHLRNPGKDCSGRRSPVYVSRVLSAMASPGMLCVNCNGDRGVLLGCWTGDYEGGASPLSWGGSAEILRRWAAAACQPVRYGQCWVFAAVACSVSRALGIPCRVVTNYLSAHDNNGDLVIERHVNEKGEALQATEMIW
;
A
#
# COMPACT_ATOMS: atom_id res chain seq x y z
N MET A 1 52.98 -19.22 25.56
CA MET A 1 52.90 -17.78 25.27
C MET A 1 52.34 -17.67 23.88
N GLU A 2 51.13 -17.08 23.82
CA GLU A 2 50.41 -16.55 22.65
C GLU A 2 49.93 -17.61 21.62
N GLU A 3 48.70 -18.15 21.74
CA GLU A 3 47.37 -17.58 21.37
C GLU A 3 47.30 -17.23 19.88
N GLY A 4 46.53 -17.91 19.03
CA GLY A 4 45.06 -17.97 18.95
C GLY A 4 44.74 -17.57 17.50
N TRP A 5 44.01 -18.32 16.67
CA TRP A 5 42.56 -18.43 16.63
C TRP A 5 42.20 -19.70 15.87
N ARG A 6 41.56 -20.67 16.54
CA ARG A 6 40.82 -21.76 15.89
C ARG A 6 39.44 -21.24 15.52
N ARG A 7 39.01 -21.51 14.28
CA ARG A 7 37.63 -21.38 13.85
C ARG A 7 36.83 -22.51 14.49
N ASP A 8 36.06 -22.20 15.51
CA ASP A 8 35.01 -23.10 15.97
C ASP A 8 33.81 -23.01 15.01
N GLY A 9 33.48 -24.16 14.44
CA GLY A 9 32.22 -24.37 13.75
C GLY A 9 31.09 -24.39 14.77
N GLY A 10 30.27 -23.36 14.75
CA GLY A 10 28.93 -23.34 15.35
C GLY A 10 27.96 -22.91 14.27
N GLY A 11 27.27 -23.89 13.67
CA GLY A 11 26.17 -23.62 12.76
C GLY A 11 25.04 -22.91 13.51
N MET A 12 24.89 -21.62 13.26
CA MET A 12 23.66 -20.88 13.54
C MET A 12 22.64 -21.24 12.45
N GLU A 13 22.06 -22.44 12.55
CA GLU A 13 20.77 -22.75 11.94
C GLU A 13 19.69 -22.48 12.99
N GLU A 14 19.23 -21.23 13.10
CA GLU A 14 17.94 -20.90 13.73
C GLU A 14 17.63 -19.43 13.46
N GLY A 15 16.56 -19.12 12.71
CA GLY A 15 16.15 -17.72 12.56
C GLY A 15 15.24 -17.31 11.41
N TRP A 16 14.64 -18.20 10.61
CA TRP A 16 13.66 -17.78 9.59
C TRP A 16 12.33 -18.54 9.70
N ARG A 17 11.72 -18.45 10.87
CA ARG A 17 10.26 -18.56 10.99
C ARG A 17 9.72 -17.20 11.40
N THR A 18 9.67 -16.26 10.46
CA THR A 18 8.73 -15.14 10.60
C THR A 18 7.34 -15.70 10.35
N SER A 19 6.64 -15.94 11.45
CA SER A 19 5.25 -16.33 11.50
C SER A 19 4.43 -15.52 10.49
N CYS A 20 3.63 -16.22 9.68
CA CYS A 20 2.34 -15.68 9.30
C CYS A 20 1.65 -15.32 10.62
N SER A 21 1.60 -14.04 10.96
CA SER A 21 0.84 -13.57 12.11
C SER A 21 -0.64 -13.75 11.77
N VAL A 22 -1.13 -14.96 11.99
CA VAL A 22 -2.54 -15.20 12.30
C VAL A 22 -2.80 -14.35 13.53
N TRP A 23 -3.57 -13.29 13.37
CA TRP A 23 -3.96 -12.42 14.48
C TRP A 23 -4.62 -13.32 15.53
N PRO A 24 -4.19 -13.27 16.80
CA PRO A 24 -5.04 -13.81 17.86
C PRO A 24 -6.37 -13.06 17.80
N ASN A 25 -7.49 -13.78 17.82
CA ASN A 25 -8.81 -13.17 17.96
C ASN A 25 -8.78 -12.23 19.17
N LEU A 26 -8.98 -10.94 18.91
CA LEU A 26 -9.29 -9.93 19.92
C LEU A 26 -10.73 -10.14 20.44
N ASP A 27 -11.10 -9.40 21.49
CA ASP A 27 -12.46 -9.29 22.07
C ASP A 27 -13.54 -8.82 21.05
N LEU A 28 -13.76 -9.59 19.98
CA LEU A 28 -14.91 -9.48 19.08
C LEU A 28 -16.22 -9.80 19.82
N ASP A 29 -16.12 -10.37 21.02
CA ASP A 29 -17.24 -10.64 21.93
C ASP A 29 -17.85 -9.34 22.52
N VAL A 30 -17.19 -8.19 22.34
CA VAL A 30 -17.63 -6.91 22.94
C VAL A 30 -18.03 -5.87 21.89
N TRP A 31 -17.42 -5.86 20.70
CA TRP A 31 -17.71 -4.85 19.66
C TRP A 31 -18.04 -5.49 18.31
N ASP A 32 -19.22 -5.15 17.80
CA ASP A 32 -19.59 -5.34 16.39
C ASP A 32 -19.00 -4.20 15.55
N LEU A 33 -18.11 -4.56 14.63
CA LEU A 33 -17.39 -3.62 13.78
C LEU A 33 -18.25 -2.98 12.69
N GLN A 34 -19.51 -3.42 12.53
CA GLN A 34 -20.41 -2.99 11.47
C GLN A 34 -19.73 -3.00 10.10
N SER A 35 -18.89 -4.02 9.84
CA SER A 35 -17.94 -4.03 8.74
C SER A 35 -18.61 -3.83 7.38
N GLU A 36 -19.78 -4.44 7.15
CA GLU A 36 -20.52 -4.31 5.89
C GLU A 36 -21.03 -2.87 5.68
N LEU A 37 -21.68 -2.29 6.69
CA LEU A 37 -22.21 -0.92 6.63
C LEU A 37 -21.08 0.10 6.44
N ASN A 38 -19.99 -0.06 7.21
CA ASN A 38 -18.81 0.79 7.06
C ASN A 38 -18.16 0.59 5.68
N ALA A 39 -18.13 -0.64 5.15
CA ALA A 39 -17.52 -0.89 3.85
C ALA A 39 -18.29 -0.21 2.72
N VAL A 40 -19.63 -0.22 2.76
CA VAL A 40 -20.50 0.53 1.83
C VAL A 40 -20.19 2.03 1.93
N ASP A 41 -20.23 2.58 3.14
CA ASP A 41 -20.05 4.02 3.36
C ASP A 41 -18.65 4.49 2.92
N HIS A 42 -17.62 3.68 3.20
CA HIS A 42 -16.24 3.97 2.84
C HIS A 42 -15.84 3.51 1.43
N ARG A 43 -16.74 2.91 0.65
CA ARG A 43 -16.45 2.36 -0.69
C ARG A 43 -15.25 1.41 -0.67
N THR A 44 -15.36 0.40 0.20
CA THR A 44 -14.36 -0.67 0.42
C THR A 44 -14.99 -2.06 0.41
N GLU A 45 -16.26 -2.18 0.03
CA GLU A 45 -17.03 -3.44 -0.06
C GLU A 45 -16.27 -4.57 -0.77
N PRO A 46 -15.59 -4.34 -1.92
CA PRO A 46 -15.00 -5.45 -2.66
C PRO A 46 -13.77 -6.08 -1.98
N GLY A 47 -13.16 -5.42 -0.99
CA GLY A 47 -11.90 -5.85 -0.36
C GLY A 47 -11.97 -6.15 1.15
N GLY A 48 -13.19 -6.25 1.73
CA GLY A 48 -13.41 -6.11 3.17
C GLY A 48 -14.05 -7.30 3.91
N ALA A 49 -14.13 -8.50 3.32
CA ALA A 49 -14.79 -9.62 3.99
C ALA A 49 -14.15 -9.92 5.37
N GLY A 50 -14.94 -9.81 6.44
CA GLY A 50 -14.53 -10.14 7.82
C GLY A 50 -13.62 -9.13 8.54
N ARG A 51 -13.39 -7.92 7.99
CA ARG A 51 -12.50 -6.92 8.62
C ARG A 51 -12.96 -5.48 8.37
N LEU A 52 -12.58 -4.57 9.26
CA LEU A 52 -12.88 -3.15 9.13
C LEU A 52 -11.83 -2.44 8.26
N VAL A 53 -12.21 -2.05 7.05
CA VAL A 53 -11.41 -1.22 6.15
C VAL A 53 -12.13 0.10 5.95
N VAL A 54 -11.47 1.20 6.28
CA VAL A 54 -12.05 2.54 6.25
C VAL A 54 -11.09 3.53 5.60
N ARG A 55 -11.58 4.72 5.29
CA ARG A 55 -10.82 5.81 4.66
C ARG A 55 -10.77 7.01 5.60
N ARG A 56 -9.60 7.65 5.70
CA ARG A 56 -9.38 8.80 6.59
C ARG A 56 -10.30 9.98 6.27
N GLY A 57 -10.59 10.83 7.25
CA GLY A 57 -11.47 11.99 7.07
C GLY A 57 -12.95 11.65 6.83
N ARG A 58 -13.38 10.40 7.08
CA ARG A 58 -14.78 9.98 7.06
C ARG A 58 -15.11 9.20 8.34
N PRO A 59 -16.26 9.45 9.00
CA PRO A 59 -16.63 8.72 10.20
C PRO A 59 -17.02 7.27 9.92
N PHE A 60 -16.70 6.36 10.84
CA PHE A 60 -17.15 4.96 10.85
C PHE A 60 -17.76 4.60 12.20
N SER A 61 -18.65 3.61 12.21
CA SER A 61 -19.43 3.24 13.39
C SER A 61 -19.05 1.87 13.94
N LEU A 62 -18.97 1.75 15.26
CA LEU A 62 -18.77 0.50 15.99
C LEU A 62 -19.94 0.34 16.98
N LYS A 63 -20.51 -0.85 17.10
CA LYS A 63 -21.60 -1.11 18.04
C LYS A 63 -21.11 -1.97 19.20
N LEU A 64 -21.42 -1.56 20.42
CA LEU A 64 -21.15 -2.34 21.61
C LEU A 64 -22.15 -3.50 21.69
N GLN A 65 -21.66 -4.73 21.81
CA GLN A 65 -22.51 -5.91 21.97
C GLN A 65 -23.18 -5.91 23.35
N SER A 66 -24.32 -6.62 23.44
CA SER A 66 -25.14 -6.69 24.66
C SER A 66 -24.32 -7.21 25.85
N GLY A 67 -24.29 -6.45 26.95
CA GLY A 67 -23.51 -6.77 28.15
C GLY A 67 -22.17 -6.02 28.26
N GLY A 68 -21.74 -5.31 27.22
CA GLY A 68 -20.62 -4.37 27.30
C GLY A 68 -20.96 -3.14 28.14
N PHE A 69 -19.99 -2.63 28.89
CA PHE A 69 -20.13 -1.39 29.68
C PHE A 69 -19.01 -0.42 29.32
N LEU A 70 -19.35 0.85 29.15
CA LEU A 70 -18.34 1.91 29.11
C LEU A 70 -18.03 2.36 30.55
N PRO A 71 -16.75 2.51 30.94
CA PRO A 71 -16.40 3.02 32.25
C PRO A 71 -17.05 4.39 32.55
N ASP A 72 -17.60 4.54 33.74
CA ASP A 72 -18.06 5.83 34.27
C ASP A 72 -16.85 6.77 34.41
N GLY A 73 -16.82 7.88 33.66
CA GLY A 73 -15.72 8.85 33.66
C GLY A 73 -15.18 9.23 32.29
N GLY A 74 -15.71 8.63 31.21
CA GLY A 74 -15.35 8.94 29.83
C GLY A 74 -14.35 7.95 29.23
N VAL A 75 -14.53 7.65 27.95
CA VAL A 75 -13.66 6.72 27.22
C VAL A 75 -12.54 7.52 26.57
N ALA A 76 -11.30 7.30 27.02
CA ALA A 76 -10.14 7.74 26.29
C ALA A 76 -9.88 6.77 25.13
N CYS A 77 -10.12 7.24 23.91
CA CYS A 77 -9.78 6.53 22.69
C CYS A 77 -8.31 6.79 22.34
N THR A 78 -7.57 5.74 21.98
CA THR A 78 -6.19 5.86 21.50
C THR A 78 -6.05 5.08 20.20
N ALA A 79 -5.76 5.77 19.10
CA ALA A 79 -5.49 5.16 17.80
C ALA A 79 -3.98 5.13 17.55
N GLU A 80 -3.44 3.94 17.23
CA GLU A 80 -2.00 3.70 17.04
C GLU A 80 -1.73 2.93 15.75
N THR A 81 -0.67 3.32 15.03
CA THR A 81 -0.18 2.64 13.83
C THR A 81 1.35 2.52 13.82
N GLY A 82 1.86 1.48 13.16
CA GLY A 82 3.29 1.19 13.07
C GLY A 82 3.86 0.55 14.34
N PRO A 83 5.13 0.09 14.30
CA PRO A 83 5.78 -0.59 15.43
C PRO A 83 6.25 0.38 16.52
N GLU A 84 6.38 1.67 16.22
CA GLU A 84 6.79 2.73 17.15
C GLU A 84 5.78 3.90 17.15
N PRO A 85 4.56 3.70 17.69
CA PRO A 85 3.53 4.75 17.72
C PRO A 85 3.98 5.96 18.56
N SER A 86 3.78 7.17 18.01
CA SER A 86 4.22 8.42 18.64
C SER A 86 3.32 9.58 18.25
N GLU A 87 2.90 10.38 19.24
CA GLU A 87 2.10 11.59 18.99
C GLU A 87 2.89 12.62 18.19
N ARG A 88 4.20 12.74 18.46
CA ARG A 88 5.10 13.63 17.70
C ARG A 88 5.16 13.27 16.22
N TYR A 89 5.10 11.97 15.90
CA TYR A 89 5.07 11.49 14.51
C TYR A 89 3.65 11.36 13.96
N GLY A 90 2.63 11.67 14.77
CA GLY A 90 1.20 11.47 14.51
C GLY A 90 0.83 10.04 14.11
N THR A 91 1.63 9.07 14.54
CA THR A 91 1.31 7.64 14.45
C THR A 91 0.59 7.14 15.70
N ARG A 92 0.38 8.02 16.68
CA ARG A 92 -0.50 7.84 17.84
C ARG A 92 -1.38 9.08 18.00
N ALA A 93 -2.66 8.88 18.30
CA ALA A 93 -3.60 9.95 18.63
C ALA A 93 -4.48 9.54 19.82
N SER A 94 -4.50 10.38 20.85
CA SER A 94 -5.33 10.20 22.05
C SER A 94 -6.47 11.22 22.03
N PHE A 95 -7.72 10.78 22.15
CA PHE A 95 -8.90 11.65 22.05
C PHE A 95 -10.05 11.13 22.92
N GLY A 96 -10.84 12.04 23.48
CA GLY A 96 -12.02 11.71 24.27
C GLY A 96 -13.30 11.68 23.45
N LEU A 97 -14.39 11.28 24.09
CA LEU A 97 -15.74 11.38 23.54
C LEU A 97 -16.23 12.84 23.53
N SER A 98 -16.83 13.24 22.42
CA SER A 98 -17.53 14.52 22.25
C SER A 98 -19.00 14.29 21.88
N ALA A 99 -19.81 15.36 21.91
CA ALA A 99 -21.23 15.29 21.55
C ALA A 99 -21.45 14.92 20.07
N ALA A 100 -20.52 15.30 19.19
CA ALA A 100 -20.51 14.96 17.78
C ALA A 100 -19.07 14.71 17.31
N VAL A 101 -18.94 13.98 16.20
CA VAL A 101 -17.64 13.78 15.53
C VAL A 101 -17.26 15.03 14.73
N ASP A 102 -15.95 15.29 14.71
CA ASP A 102 -15.31 16.36 13.95
C ASP A 102 -14.45 15.71 12.86
N ALA A 103 -14.81 15.91 11.60
CA ALA A 103 -14.15 15.30 10.46
C ALA A 103 -12.77 15.90 10.15
N SER A 104 -12.36 16.98 10.83
CA SER A 104 -11.04 17.61 10.63
C SER A 104 -9.92 16.99 11.47
N ARG A 105 -10.25 16.15 12.45
CA ARG A 105 -9.29 15.59 13.42
C ARG A 105 -9.71 14.22 13.92
N TRP A 106 -8.83 13.55 14.67
CA TRP A 106 -9.23 12.38 15.43
C TRP A 106 -10.29 12.76 16.47
N SER A 107 -11.47 12.14 16.35
CA SER A 107 -12.62 12.41 17.21
C SER A 107 -13.50 11.18 17.36
N ALA A 108 -14.24 11.11 18.46
CA ALA A 108 -15.26 10.09 18.66
C ALA A 108 -16.49 10.66 19.36
N ALA A 109 -17.66 10.12 19.04
CA ALA A 109 -18.91 10.40 19.71
C ALA A 109 -19.61 9.08 20.03
N ALA A 110 -20.29 9.02 21.17
CA ALA A 110 -21.04 7.84 21.58
C ALA A 110 -22.52 8.20 21.69
N THR A 111 -23.38 7.40 21.07
CA THR A 111 -24.84 7.58 21.08
C THR A 111 -25.52 6.25 21.45
N ALA A 112 -26.56 6.32 22.28
CA ALA A 112 -27.40 5.19 22.62
C ALA A 112 -28.86 5.65 22.56
N ALA A 113 -29.65 5.09 21.64
CA ALA A 113 -31.09 5.27 21.64
C ALA A 113 -31.71 4.38 22.74
N PRO A 114 -32.88 4.74 23.30
CA PRO A 114 -33.56 3.92 24.30
C PRO A 114 -33.79 2.49 23.79
N GLY A 115 -33.18 1.50 24.45
CA GLY A 115 -33.30 0.08 24.09
C GLY A 115 -32.35 -0.41 22.99
N GLU A 116 -31.49 0.45 22.46
CA GLU A 116 -30.48 0.06 21.47
C GLU A 116 -29.08 -0.06 22.08
N PRO A 117 -28.21 -0.92 21.51
CA PRO A 117 -26.80 -0.96 21.90
C PRO A 117 -26.11 0.38 21.65
N LEU A 118 -25.12 0.70 22.48
CA LEU A 118 -24.30 1.89 22.30
C LEU A 118 -23.57 1.83 20.95
N THR A 119 -23.69 2.91 20.18
CA THR A 119 -22.93 3.12 18.96
C THR A 119 -21.82 4.14 19.20
N LEU A 120 -20.58 3.74 18.94
CA LEU A 120 -19.41 4.60 18.92
C LEU A 120 -19.11 4.99 17.48
N THR A 121 -19.24 6.27 17.15
CA THR A 121 -18.79 6.81 15.87
C THR A 121 -17.39 7.39 16.04
N VAL A 122 -16.44 6.98 15.22
CA VAL A 122 -15.05 7.42 15.23
C VAL A 122 -14.72 8.09 13.90
N CYS A 123 -13.99 9.19 13.91
CA CYS A 123 -13.47 9.81 12.69
C CYS A 123 -11.96 9.98 12.80
N ALA A 124 -11.24 9.46 11.80
CA ALA A 124 -9.80 9.69 11.66
C ALA A 124 -9.54 11.04 10.99
N ALA A 125 -8.48 11.75 11.39
CA ALA A 125 -8.07 12.99 10.74
C ALA A 125 -7.81 12.77 9.23
N PRO A 126 -8.15 13.72 8.33
CA PRO A 126 -7.91 13.60 6.90
C PRO A 126 -6.42 13.49 6.52
N ASP A 127 -5.52 13.89 7.41
CA ASP A 127 -4.07 13.79 7.26
C ASP A 127 -3.45 12.64 8.07
N ALA A 128 -4.26 11.75 8.63
CA ALA A 128 -3.77 10.58 9.37
C ALA A 128 -2.91 9.68 8.45
N PRO A 129 -1.80 9.10 8.97
CA PRO A 129 -1.05 8.09 8.23
C PRO A 129 -1.93 6.91 7.80
N ILE A 130 -1.76 6.41 6.58
CA ILE A 130 -2.45 5.18 6.16
C ILE A 130 -1.75 3.94 6.72
N GLY A 131 -2.50 2.85 6.92
CA GLY A 131 -1.94 1.57 7.37
C GLY A 131 -2.87 0.79 8.28
N ARG A 132 -2.29 -0.20 8.98
CA ARG A 132 -2.97 -0.97 10.01
C ARG A 132 -2.98 -0.19 11.31
N TYR A 133 -4.13 -0.14 11.96
CA TYR A 133 -4.33 0.55 13.22
C TYR A 133 -4.85 -0.37 14.32
N THR A 134 -4.52 0.00 15.55
CA THR A 134 -5.19 -0.48 16.76
C THR A 134 -5.88 0.71 17.42
N LEU A 135 -7.20 0.60 17.64
CA LEU A 135 -7.98 1.53 18.44
C LEU A 135 -8.18 0.92 19.82
N SER A 136 -7.65 1.56 20.86
CA SER A 136 -7.88 1.18 22.26
C SER A 136 -8.95 2.08 22.87
N LEU A 137 -9.93 1.49 23.56
CA LEU A 137 -11.10 2.20 24.10
C LEU A 137 -11.08 2.22 25.64
N GLY A 138 -10.07 2.84 26.25
CA GLY A 138 -10.03 3.11 27.70
C GLY A 138 -10.27 1.89 28.62
N GLY A 139 -9.90 0.68 28.19
CA GLY A 139 -10.14 -0.57 28.93
C GLY A 139 -11.34 -1.40 28.43
N ALA A 140 -12.21 -0.85 27.59
CA ALA A 140 -13.38 -1.51 27.00
C ALA A 140 -13.04 -2.41 25.78
N GLY A 141 -11.77 -2.75 25.59
CA GLY A 141 -11.27 -3.57 24.48
C GLY A 141 -10.43 -2.80 23.47
N ARG A 142 -10.03 -3.54 22.44
CA ARG A 142 -9.25 -3.05 21.30
C ARG A 142 -9.98 -3.40 20.00
N VAL A 143 -9.81 -2.59 18.98
CA VAL A 143 -10.34 -2.83 17.63
C VAL A 143 -9.22 -2.66 16.62
N HIS A 144 -9.10 -3.60 15.69
CA HIS A 144 -8.16 -3.51 14.57
C HIS A 144 -8.88 -3.09 13.29
N PHE A 145 -8.27 -2.15 12.57
CA PHE A 145 -8.81 -1.68 11.30
C PHE A 145 -7.69 -1.24 10.36
N ILE A 146 -8.01 -1.13 9.08
CA ILE A 146 -7.13 -0.59 8.05
C ILE A 146 -7.65 0.79 7.67
N LEU A 147 -6.76 1.78 7.68
CA LEU A 147 -7.05 3.15 7.25
C LEU A 147 -6.37 3.43 5.91
N LEU A 148 -7.16 3.83 4.91
CA LEU A 148 -6.71 4.15 3.56
C LEU A 148 -6.83 5.65 3.26
N PHE A 149 -6.23 6.08 2.14
CA PHE A 149 -6.48 7.40 1.57
C PHE A 149 -7.95 7.55 1.15
N ASN A 150 -8.46 8.78 1.21
CA ASN A 150 -9.86 9.08 0.94
C ASN A 150 -10.03 10.12 -0.18
N PRO A 151 -10.17 9.67 -1.42
CA PRO A 151 -10.32 10.59 -2.54
C PRO A 151 -11.73 11.21 -2.64
N TRP A 152 -12.66 10.81 -1.78
CA TRP A 152 -13.99 11.42 -1.61
C TRP A 152 -14.04 12.48 -0.48
N CYS A 153 -12.98 12.65 0.29
CA CYS A 153 -12.93 13.63 1.38
C CYS A 153 -12.25 14.91 0.90
N THR A 154 -12.94 16.06 0.92
CA THR A 154 -12.40 17.36 0.51
C THR A 154 -11.20 17.83 1.34
N GLY A 155 -11.05 17.31 2.57
CA GLY A 155 -9.90 17.58 3.43
C GLY A 155 -8.69 16.69 3.15
N ASP A 156 -8.81 15.68 2.29
CA ASP A 156 -7.72 14.76 1.95
C ASP A 156 -6.92 15.29 0.74
N ALA A 157 -5.60 15.15 0.80
CA ALA A 157 -4.70 15.50 -0.29
C ALA A 157 -4.94 14.72 -1.61
N VAL A 158 -5.65 13.60 -1.57
CA VAL A 158 -6.01 12.83 -2.77
C VAL A 158 -7.44 13.10 -3.27
N PHE A 159 -8.11 14.12 -2.74
CA PHE A 159 -9.46 14.49 -3.15
C PHE A 159 -9.57 14.70 -4.67
N MET A 160 -10.66 14.21 -5.25
CA MET A 160 -11.02 14.47 -6.63
C MET A 160 -12.53 14.74 -6.70
N GLU A 161 -12.91 15.86 -7.33
CA GLU A 161 -14.31 16.26 -7.46
C GLU A 161 -15.08 15.41 -8.49
N ASP A 162 -14.38 14.98 -9.54
CA ASP A 162 -14.97 14.18 -10.62
C ASP A 162 -15.24 12.73 -10.16
N GLN A 163 -16.51 12.45 -9.89
CA GLN A 163 -16.98 11.13 -9.46
C GLN A 163 -16.77 10.05 -10.52
N SER A 164 -16.84 10.38 -11.82
CA SER A 164 -16.56 9.42 -12.90
C SER A 164 -15.07 9.10 -12.99
N GLY A 165 -14.22 10.10 -12.76
CA GLY A 165 -12.78 9.93 -12.59
C GLY A 165 -12.44 9.05 -11.39
N LEU A 166 -13.14 9.17 -10.26
CA LEU A 166 -12.94 8.28 -9.11
C LEU A 166 -13.32 6.83 -9.41
N GLU A 167 -14.38 6.62 -10.19
CA GLU A 167 -14.78 5.28 -10.63
C GLU A 167 -13.68 4.62 -11.47
N GLU A 168 -13.10 5.36 -12.40
CA GLU A 168 -12.00 4.89 -13.27
C GLU A 168 -10.66 4.77 -12.55
N TYR A 169 -10.28 5.75 -11.73
CA TYR A 169 -8.93 5.86 -11.17
C TYR A 169 -8.77 5.21 -9.80
N VAL A 170 -9.85 4.75 -9.17
CA VAL A 170 -9.81 4.10 -7.85
C VAL A 170 -10.52 2.75 -7.86
N THR A 171 -11.76 2.69 -8.35
CA THR A 171 -12.59 1.47 -8.21
C THR A 171 -12.51 0.50 -9.37
N ALA A 172 -12.21 0.96 -10.59
CA ALA A 172 -12.07 0.08 -11.74
C ALA A 172 -10.90 -0.89 -11.55
N GLN A 173 -11.19 -2.19 -11.63
CA GLN A 173 -10.20 -3.27 -11.48
C GLN A 173 -9.65 -3.77 -12.81
N ASP A 174 -10.30 -3.43 -13.91
CA ASP A 174 -9.85 -3.74 -15.26
C ASP A 174 -9.45 -2.44 -15.95
N GLY A 175 -8.49 -2.52 -16.86
CA GLY A 175 -8.11 -1.38 -17.67
C GLY A 175 -7.30 -1.76 -18.89
N ILE A 176 -6.80 -0.73 -19.57
CA ILE A 176 -6.01 -0.86 -20.78
C ILE A 176 -4.62 -0.30 -20.55
N VAL A 177 -3.62 -1.08 -20.92
CA VAL A 177 -2.24 -0.61 -21.05
C VAL A 177 -1.89 -0.56 -22.53
N TYR A 178 -1.60 0.63 -23.04
CA TYR A 178 -1.23 0.82 -24.43
C TYR A 178 0.22 0.37 -24.65
N ARG A 179 0.45 -0.43 -25.69
CA ARG A 179 1.77 -0.94 -26.11
C ARG A 179 1.90 -0.82 -27.64
N GLY A 180 2.89 -1.47 -28.23
CA GLY A 180 3.12 -1.43 -29.68
C GLY A 180 3.93 -0.20 -30.08
N SER A 181 3.66 0.35 -31.26
CA SER A 181 4.36 1.53 -31.76
C SER A 181 3.42 2.72 -31.89
N TYR A 182 3.96 3.94 -31.98
CA TYR A 182 3.14 5.14 -32.20
C TYR A 182 2.29 5.06 -33.47
N LYS A 183 2.74 4.31 -34.49
CA LYS A 183 1.97 4.09 -35.72
C LYS A 183 0.84 3.10 -35.52
N HIS A 184 1.09 2.06 -34.72
CA HIS A 184 0.16 0.97 -34.48
C HIS A 184 0.06 0.71 -32.95
N PRO A 185 -0.68 1.57 -32.23
CA PRO A 185 -0.97 1.37 -30.82
C PRO A 185 -1.73 0.07 -30.60
N VAL A 186 -1.32 -0.71 -29.61
CA VAL A 186 -1.97 -1.96 -29.21
C VAL A 186 -2.57 -1.77 -27.83
N SER A 187 -3.90 -1.81 -27.73
CA SER A 187 -4.60 -1.84 -26.44
C SER A 187 -4.47 -3.24 -25.83
N THR A 188 -3.76 -3.34 -24.72
CA THR A 188 -3.62 -4.60 -23.98
C THR A 188 -4.50 -4.56 -22.74
N PRO A 189 -5.44 -5.50 -22.58
CA PRO A 189 -6.24 -5.59 -21.36
C PRO A 189 -5.33 -5.94 -20.17
N TRP A 190 -5.63 -5.36 -19.02
CA TRP A 190 -4.92 -5.63 -17.78
C TRP A 190 -5.89 -5.68 -16.61
N ASN A 191 -5.82 -6.75 -15.82
CA ASN A 191 -6.53 -6.85 -14.55
C ASN A 191 -5.64 -6.30 -13.42
N TYR A 192 -5.99 -5.13 -12.89
CA TYR A 192 -5.34 -4.55 -11.72
C TYR A 192 -5.69 -5.29 -10.42
N GLY A 193 -6.94 -5.72 -10.27
CA GLY A 193 -7.37 -6.64 -9.21
C GLY A 193 -7.13 -6.14 -7.78
N GLN A 194 -7.16 -4.82 -7.55
CA GLN A 194 -6.78 -4.21 -6.28
C GLN A 194 -7.66 -4.62 -5.09
N PHE A 195 -8.86 -5.12 -5.32
CA PHE A 195 -9.77 -5.61 -4.29
C PHE A 195 -9.85 -7.13 -4.21
N GLU A 196 -9.08 -7.86 -5.02
CA GLU A 196 -9.02 -9.31 -4.86
C GLU A 196 -8.48 -9.70 -3.47
N ASP A 197 -8.89 -10.88 -2.99
CA ASP A 197 -8.52 -11.35 -1.66
C ASP A 197 -7.00 -11.40 -1.45
N GLY A 198 -6.58 -10.94 -0.27
CA GLY A 198 -5.19 -10.79 0.16
C GLY A 198 -4.40 -9.64 -0.47
N ILE A 199 -4.86 -9.02 -1.57
CA ILE A 199 -4.07 -8.02 -2.29
C ILE A 199 -3.80 -6.77 -1.44
N LEU A 200 -4.79 -6.28 -0.70
CA LEU A 200 -4.59 -5.15 0.21
C LEU A 200 -3.52 -5.42 1.26
N ASP A 201 -3.44 -6.65 1.79
CA ASP A 201 -2.42 -7.01 2.77
C ASP A 201 -1.02 -7.01 2.16
N VAL A 202 -0.89 -7.48 0.91
CA VAL A 202 0.34 -7.42 0.14
C VAL A 202 0.75 -5.97 -0.12
N CYS A 203 -0.19 -5.11 -0.50
CA CYS A 203 0.05 -3.67 -0.70
C CYS A 203 0.60 -3.00 0.57
N LEU A 204 0.02 -3.31 1.73
CA LEU A 204 0.54 -2.81 3.01
C LEU A 204 1.91 -3.40 3.35
N ARG A 205 2.14 -4.68 3.04
CA ARG A 205 3.45 -5.34 3.23
C ARG A 205 4.54 -4.72 2.36
N ILE A 206 4.22 -4.28 1.14
CA ILE A 206 5.16 -3.54 0.28
C ILE A 206 5.66 -2.27 0.99
N LEU A 207 4.77 -1.55 1.68
CA LEU A 207 5.17 -0.38 2.47
C LEU A 207 6.08 -0.79 3.64
N ASP A 208 5.84 -1.91 4.29
CA ASP A 208 6.68 -2.38 5.43
C ASP A 208 8.04 -2.92 4.99
N MET A 209 8.16 -3.39 3.74
CA MET A 209 9.41 -3.95 3.20
C MET A 209 10.33 -2.92 2.56
N ASN A 210 9.92 -1.65 2.54
CA ASN A 210 10.71 -0.60 1.90
C ASN A 210 11.97 -0.22 2.70
N PRO A 211 13.08 0.18 2.05
CA PRO A 211 14.34 0.49 2.74
C PRO A 211 14.22 1.59 3.82
N LYS A 212 13.31 2.56 3.66
CA LYS A 212 13.09 3.61 4.66
C LYS A 212 12.43 3.05 5.91
N HIS A 213 11.48 2.12 5.75
CA HIS A 213 10.85 1.43 6.89
C HIS A 213 11.86 0.56 7.65
N LEU A 214 12.66 -0.23 6.93
CA LEU A 214 13.68 -1.08 7.54
C LEU A 214 14.74 -0.29 8.30
N ARG A 215 15.03 0.95 7.86
CA ARG A 215 15.99 1.83 8.53
C ARG A 215 15.38 2.59 9.72
N ASN A 216 14.16 3.09 9.58
CA ASN A 216 13.49 3.85 10.63
C ASN A 216 11.96 3.70 10.46
N PRO A 217 11.34 2.72 11.13
CA PRO A 217 9.94 2.40 10.89
C PRO A 217 9.00 3.49 11.41
N GLY A 218 9.32 4.13 12.55
CA GLY A 218 8.52 5.23 13.09
C GLY A 218 8.41 6.43 12.13
N LYS A 219 9.53 6.84 11.52
CA LYS A 219 9.57 7.95 10.54
C LYS A 219 8.91 7.55 9.22
N ASP A 220 9.09 6.31 8.76
CA ASP A 220 8.40 5.81 7.56
C ASP A 220 6.89 5.80 7.76
N CYS A 221 6.38 5.20 8.85
CA CYS A 221 4.97 5.19 9.19
C CYS A 221 4.40 6.61 9.30
N SER A 222 5.14 7.55 9.89
CA SER A 222 4.77 8.97 9.91
C SER A 222 4.60 9.55 8.50
N GLY A 223 5.53 9.25 7.60
CA GLY A 223 5.54 9.71 6.21
C GLY A 223 4.37 9.18 5.37
N ARG A 224 3.79 8.03 5.75
CA ARG A 224 2.62 7.43 5.07
C ARG A 224 1.36 8.30 5.11
N ARG A 225 1.35 9.43 5.81
CA ARG A 225 0.30 10.45 5.69
C ARG A 225 0.26 11.16 4.33
N SER A 226 1.39 11.19 3.63
CA SER A 226 1.54 11.94 2.39
C SER A 226 1.42 11.02 1.19
N PRO A 227 0.49 11.27 0.26
CA PRO A 227 0.42 10.48 -0.97
C PRO A 227 1.70 10.62 -1.80
N VAL A 228 2.36 11.78 -1.77
CA VAL A 228 3.66 12.00 -2.44
C VAL A 228 4.76 11.10 -1.87
N TYR A 229 4.81 10.94 -0.54
CA TYR A 229 5.78 10.04 0.09
C TYR A 229 5.49 8.59 -0.29
N VAL A 230 4.23 8.17 -0.20
CA VAL A 230 3.80 6.80 -0.53
C VAL A 230 4.10 6.51 -2.00
N SER A 231 3.76 7.38 -2.94
CA SER A 231 4.06 7.20 -4.37
C SER A 231 5.56 7.03 -4.65
N ARG A 232 6.43 7.76 -3.95
CA ARG A 232 7.90 7.59 -4.06
C ARG A 232 8.39 6.26 -3.49
N VAL A 233 7.76 5.77 -2.42
CA VAL A 233 8.06 4.43 -1.88
C VAL A 233 7.62 3.37 -2.89
N LEU A 234 6.41 3.49 -3.44
CA LEU A 234 5.88 2.55 -4.42
C LEU A 234 6.70 2.51 -5.71
N SER A 235 7.13 3.66 -6.23
CA SER A 235 7.96 3.69 -7.44
C SER A 235 9.31 2.98 -7.24
N ALA A 236 9.91 3.10 -6.07
CA ALA A 236 11.14 2.40 -5.71
C ALA A 236 10.90 0.90 -5.49
N MET A 237 9.79 0.52 -4.84
CA MET A 237 9.47 -0.88 -4.56
C MET A 237 9.00 -1.65 -5.80
N ALA A 238 8.41 -0.98 -6.80
CA ALA A 238 8.00 -1.63 -8.04
C ALA A 238 9.20 -2.15 -8.85
N SER A 239 10.32 -1.41 -8.90
CA SER A 239 11.54 -1.77 -9.62
C SER A 239 12.80 -1.49 -8.79
N PRO A 240 13.41 -2.51 -8.16
CA PRO A 240 14.61 -2.32 -7.34
C PRO A 240 15.85 -1.98 -8.18
N GLY A 241 15.86 -2.26 -9.49
CA GLY A 241 17.05 -2.14 -10.32
C GLY A 241 17.35 -0.74 -10.90
N MET A 242 16.38 0.18 -10.93
CA MET A 242 16.53 1.45 -11.65
C MET A 242 16.66 2.69 -10.76
N LEU A 243 16.32 2.57 -9.46
CA LEU A 243 16.36 3.68 -8.49
C LEU A 243 17.05 3.30 -7.16
N CYS A 244 17.54 2.08 -7.00
CA CYS A 244 18.18 1.63 -5.77
C CYS A 244 19.68 1.39 -5.98
N VAL A 245 20.44 2.46 -6.20
CA VAL A 245 21.92 2.41 -6.31
C VAL A 245 22.59 2.10 -4.95
N ASN A 246 21.84 1.88 -3.86
CA ASN A 246 22.48 1.78 -2.54
C ASN A 246 21.74 0.97 -1.44
N CYS A 247 21.04 -0.11 -1.77
CA CYS A 247 20.61 -1.05 -0.73
C CYS A 247 20.84 -2.51 -1.15
N ASN A 248 21.75 -3.18 -0.44
CA ASN A 248 22.13 -4.59 -0.53
C ASN A 248 20.98 -5.57 -0.18
N GLY A 249 19.82 -5.43 -0.79
CA GLY A 249 18.69 -6.33 -0.54
C GLY A 249 17.58 -6.15 -1.56
N ASP A 250 17.60 -6.99 -2.59
CA ASP A 250 16.58 -7.11 -3.63
C ASP A 250 15.22 -7.52 -3.04
N ARG A 251 14.43 -6.56 -2.54
CA ARG A 251 13.08 -6.81 -1.99
C ARG A 251 11.97 -6.11 -2.76
N GLY A 252 12.29 -5.55 -3.93
CA GLY A 252 11.29 -5.00 -4.84
C GLY A 252 10.37 -6.10 -5.38
N VAL A 253 9.22 -5.69 -5.94
CA VAL A 253 8.17 -6.63 -6.35
C VAL A 253 8.58 -7.44 -7.58
N LEU A 254 9.22 -6.80 -8.56
CA LEU A 254 9.55 -7.39 -9.86
C LEU A 254 11.03 -7.26 -10.18
N LEU A 255 11.58 -8.25 -10.88
CA LEU A 255 12.90 -8.19 -11.50
C LEU A 255 12.77 -7.88 -12.99
N GLY A 256 13.46 -6.85 -13.47
CA GLY A 256 13.43 -6.44 -14.87
C GLY A 256 14.24 -7.36 -15.79
N CYS A 257 13.73 -7.66 -16.98
CA CYS A 257 14.48 -8.36 -18.03
C CYS A 257 14.10 -7.86 -19.44
N TRP A 258 15.12 -7.47 -20.22
CA TRP A 258 15.00 -6.96 -21.60
C TRP A 258 15.86 -7.72 -22.62
N THR A 259 16.50 -8.81 -22.21
CA THR A 259 17.40 -9.59 -23.08
C THR A 259 16.65 -10.42 -24.14
N GLY A 260 15.35 -10.65 -23.93
CA GLY A 260 14.54 -11.56 -24.75
C GLY A 260 14.61 -13.02 -24.30
N ASP A 261 15.55 -13.37 -23.42
CA ASP A 261 15.63 -14.66 -22.75
C ASP A 261 15.03 -14.55 -21.35
N TYR A 262 14.00 -15.36 -21.09
CA TYR A 262 13.22 -15.35 -19.86
C TYR A 262 13.37 -16.66 -19.08
N GLU A 263 14.46 -17.39 -19.28
CA GLU A 263 14.77 -18.58 -18.49
C GLU A 263 14.73 -18.28 -16.97
N GLY A 264 14.10 -19.19 -16.21
CA GLY A 264 13.92 -19.04 -14.76
C GLY A 264 12.81 -18.07 -14.32
N GLY A 265 11.97 -17.58 -15.24
CA GLY A 265 10.85 -16.70 -14.93
C GLY A 265 9.72 -16.75 -15.96
N ALA A 266 8.73 -15.88 -15.77
CA ALA A 266 7.67 -15.66 -16.76
C ALA A 266 8.06 -14.55 -17.73
N SER A 267 7.64 -14.69 -18.99
CA SER A 267 7.78 -13.62 -19.99
C SER A 267 6.99 -12.37 -19.55
N PRO A 268 7.56 -11.17 -19.63
CA PRO A 268 6.83 -9.93 -19.35
C PRO A 268 5.55 -9.75 -20.18
N LEU A 269 5.47 -10.39 -21.36
CA LEU A 269 4.30 -10.37 -22.23
C LEU A 269 3.18 -11.33 -21.80
N SER A 270 3.46 -12.34 -20.96
CA SER A 270 2.46 -13.32 -20.54
C SER A 270 1.60 -12.86 -19.35
N TRP A 271 2.00 -11.78 -18.67
CA TRP A 271 1.21 -11.24 -17.57
C TRP A 271 -0.09 -10.61 -18.09
N GLY A 272 -1.22 -11.05 -17.54
CA GLY A 272 -2.54 -10.45 -17.77
C GLY A 272 -3.05 -9.59 -16.62
N GLY A 273 -2.34 -9.53 -15.48
CA GLY A 273 -2.79 -8.79 -14.32
C GLY A 273 -1.78 -8.71 -13.19
N SER A 274 -2.05 -7.80 -12.24
CA SER A 274 -1.17 -7.50 -11.12
C SER A 274 -1.36 -8.42 -9.91
N ALA A 275 -2.58 -8.93 -9.70
CA ALA A 275 -2.92 -9.74 -8.53
C ALA A 275 -2.04 -11.00 -8.43
N GLU A 276 -1.80 -11.68 -9.55
CA GLU A 276 -0.92 -12.85 -9.60
C GLU A 276 0.53 -12.50 -9.22
N ILE A 277 1.06 -11.40 -9.75
CA ILE A 277 2.43 -10.94 -9.46
C ILE A 277 2.56 -10.64 -7.95
N LEU A 278 1.62 -9.89 -7.39
CA LEU A 278 1.61 -9.52 -5.98
C LEU A 278 1.52 -10.75 -5.06
N ARG A 279 0.65 -11.72 -5.39
CA ARG A 279 0.56 -12.99 -4.66
C ARG A 279 1.86 -13.79 -4.72
N ARG A 280 2.48 -13.92 -5.90
CA ARG A 280 3.76 -14.62 -6.08
C ARG A 280 4.87 -13.98 -5.25
N TRP A 281 4.96 -12.64 -5.25
CA TRP A 281 5.93 -11.91 -4.43
C TRP A 281 5.73 -12.18 -2.92
N ALA A 282 4.48 -12.11 -2.46
CA ALA A 282 4.16 -12.35 -1.06
C ALA A 282 4.42 -13.80 -0.63
N ALA A 283 4.12 -14.78 -1.47
CA ALA A 283 4.36 -16.21 -1.23
C ALA A 283 5.86 -16.56 -1.24
N ALA A 284 6.65 -15.88 -2.08
CA ALA A 284 8.09 -16.07 -2.18
C ALA A 284 8.88 -15.26 -1.13
N ALA A 285 8.34 -15.06 0.07
CA ALA A 285 8.99 -14.29 1.15
C ALA A 285 9.51 -12.91 0.70
N CYS A 286 8.74 -12.20 -0.13
CA CYS A 286 9.07 -10.89 -0.67
C CYS A 286 10.31 -10.87 -1.60
N GLN A 287 10.63 -12.00 -2.22
CA GLN A 287 11.64 -12.07 -3.27
C GLN A 287 11.07 -11.56 -4.61
N PRO A 288 11.88 -10.87 -5.45
CA PRO A 288 11.41 -10.30 -6.71
C PRO A 288 10.85 -11.36 -7.67
N VAL A 289 9.68 -11.08 -8.23
CA VAL A 289 9.04 -11.92 -9.24
C VAL A 289 9.71 -11.71 -10.59
N ARG A 290 10.11 -12.81 -11.21
CA ARG A 290 10.76 -12.83 -12.53
C ARG A 290 9.72 -13.08 -13.63
N TYR A 291 9.58 -12.27 -14.68
CA TYR A 291 10.22 -10.98 -14.96
C TYR A 291 9.19 -9.90 -15.30
N GLY A 292 9.60 -8.63 -15.22
CA GLY A 292 8.80 -7.48 -15.60
C GLY A 292 9.50 -6.58 -16.63
N GLN A 293 8.70 -5.76 -17.30
CA GLN A 293 9.14 -4.62 -18.13
C GLN A 293 8.33 -3.37 -17.76
N CYS A 294 8.62 -2.23 -18.40
CA CYS A 294 8.07 -0.91 -18.05
C CYS A 294 6.55 -0.91 -17.80
N TRP A 295 5.75 -1.52 -18.68
CA TRP A 295 4.30 -1.58 -18.50
C TRP A 295 3.85 -2.46 -17.33
N VAL A 296 4.58 -3.55 -17.03
CA VAL A 296 4.29 -4.43 -15.89
C VAL A 296 4.56 -3.68 -14.58
N PHE A 297 5.68 -2.96 -14.49
CA PHE A 297 5.99 -2.12 -13.33
C PHE A 297 4.93 -1.04 -13.11
N ALA A 298 4.56 -0.33 -14.18
CA ALA A 298 3.54 0.72 -14.11
C ALA A 298 2.18 0.17 -13.68
N ALA A 299 1.76 -0.98 -14.21
CA ALA A 299 0.48 -1.58 -13.89
C ALA A 299 0.42 -2.10 -12.44
N VAL A 300 1.50 -2.71 -11.93
CA VAL A 300 1.61 -3.09 -10.51
C VAL A 300 1.59 -1.85 -9.61
N ALA A 301 2.35 -0.80 -9.93
CA ALA A 301 2.35 0.44 -9.16
C ALA A 301 0.96 1.11 -9.14
N CYS A 302 0.24 1.09 -10.26
CA CYS A 302 -1.14 1.55 -10.36
C CYS A 302 -2.06 0.75 -9.44
N SER A 303 -1.96 -0.58 -9.48
CA SER A 303 -2.79 -1.47 -8.66
C SER A 303 -2.60 -1.21 -7.16
N VAL A 304 -1.34 -1.09 -6.71
CA VAL A 304 -1.03 -0.80 -5.32
C VAL A 304 -1.50 0.60 -4.92
N SER A 305 -1.34 1.60 -5.79
CA SER A 305 -1.83 2.96 -5.54
C SER A 305 -3.35 2.99 -5.38
N ARG A 306 -4.09 2.33 -6.29
CA ARG A 306 -5.55 2.19 -6.22
C ARG A 306 -6.01 1.47 -4.96
N ALA A 307 -5.35 0.36 -4.59
CA ALA A 307 -5.62 -0.39 -3.37
C ALA A 307 -5.49 0.49 -2.12
N LEU A 308 -4.48 1.37 -2.07
CA LEU A 308 -4.25 2.29 -0.96
C LEU A 308 -5.16 3.52 -0.97
N GLY A 309 -5.97 3.71 -2.02
CA GLY A 309 -6.90 4.82 -2.17
C GLY A 309 -6.34 6.06 -2.86
N ILE A 310 -5.19 5.95 -3.55
CA ILE A 310 -4.62 7.03 -4.37
C ILE A 310 -5.14 6.89 -5.80
N PRO A 311 -5.89 7.87 -6.34
CA PRO A 311 -6.32 7.86 -7.74
C PRO A 311 -5.11 7.72 -8.68
N CYS A 312 -5.11 6.70 -9.53
CA CYS A 312 -3.97 6.37 -10.38
C CYS A 312 -4.38 5.83 -11.75
N ARG A 313 -3.56 6.11 -12.77
CA ARG A 313 -3.70 5.60 -14.13
C ARG A 313 -2.35 5.28 -14.74
N VAL A 314 -2.31 4.28 -15.63
CA VAL A 314 -1.13 3.95 -16.42
C VAL A 314 -1.04 4.87 -17.64
N VAL A 315 0.14 5.38 -17.94
CA VAL A 315 0.41 6.24 -19.09
C VAL A 315 1.48 5.60 -19.96
N THR A 316 1.25 5.58 -21.27
CA THR A 316 2.21 5.11 -22.27
C THR A 316 2.73 6.31 -23.04
N ASN A 317 4.04 6.47 -23.08
CA ASN A 317 4.72 7.42 -23.96
C ASN A 317 5.41 6.64 -25.09
N TYR A 318 5.16 7.02 -26.35
CA TYR A 318 5.83 6.43 -27.50
C TYR A 318 7.00 7.29 -27.94
N LEU A 319 8.04 6.65 -28.49
CA LEU A 319 9.30 7.34 -28.82
C LEU A 319 9.89 7.96 -27.56
N SER A 320 9.93 7.17 -26.48
CA SER A 320 10.33 7.67 -25.17
C SER A 320 11.84 7.80 -25.11
N ALA A 321 12.32 9.04 -25.04
CA ALA A 321 13.71 9.38 -24.75
C ALA A 321 14.07 8.91 -23.33
N HIS A 322 14.63 7.70 -23.23
CA HIS A 322 15.15 7.18 -21.96
C HIS A 322 16.63 7.55 -21.84
N ASP A 323 16.86 8.85 -21.69
CA ASP A 323 18.17 9.49 -21.52
C ASP A 323 18.74 9.20 -20.12
N ASN A 324 20.05 8.95 -20.05
CA ASN A 324 20.76 8.66 -18.80
C ASN A 324 21.71 9.79 -18.39
N ASN A 325 21.88 10.84 -19.19
CA ASN A 325 22.86 11.90 -18.98
C ASN A 325 22.24 13.24 -18.50
N GLY A 326 20.94 13.46 -18.73
CA GLY A 326 20.21 14.63 -18.24
C GLY A 326 20.32 15.88 -19.12
N ASP A 327 20.93 15.77 -20.30
CA ASP A 327 20.80 16.77 -21.36
C ASP A 327 19.58 16.47 -22.25
N LEU A 328 19.07 17.49 -22.95
CA LEU A 328 17.89 17.30 -23.82
C LEU A 328 18.29 16.79 -25.22
N VAL A 329 19.43 16.09 -25.34
CA VAL A 329 20.07 15.74 -26.63
C VAL A 329 20.48 14.27 -26.66
N ILE A 330 19.78 13.45 -27.46
CA ILE A 330 20.18 12.06 -27.69
C ILE A 330 21.08 11.98 -28.93
N GLU A 331 22.34 11.57 -28.73
CA GLU A 331 23.30 11.36 -29.82
C GLU A 331 23.32 9.88 -30.26
N ARG A 332 23.11 9.64 -31.56
CA ARG A 332 23.17 8.29 -32.15
C ARG A 332 24.27 8.22 -33.20
N HIS A 333 25.23 7.33 -32.96
CA HIS A 333 26.34 7.09 -33.87
C HIS A 333 26.01 5.91 -34.79
N VAL A 334 25.98 6.15 -36.10
CA VAL A 334 25.72 5.13 -37.12
C VAL A 334 26.86 5.05 -38.12
N ASN A 335 27.08 3.88 -38.70
CA ASN A 335 28.05 3.68 -39.78
C ASN A 335 27.48 4.15 -41.13
N GLU A 336 28.30 4.09 -42.18
CA GLU A 336 27.91 4.47 -43.54
C GLU A 336 26.72 3.68 -44.10
N LYS A 337 26.38 2.52 -43.51
CA LYS A 337 25.23 1.69 -43.86
C LYS A 337 23.99 1.99 -43.00
N GLY A 338 24.08 2.93 -42.07
CA GLY A 338 23.00 3.27 -41.14
C GLY A 338 22.87 2.32 -39.93
N GLU A 339 23.84 1.43 -39.73
CA GLU A 339 23.85 0.50 -38.59
C GLU A 339 24.45 1.20 -37.36
N ALA A 340 23.91 0.92 -36.17
CA ALA A 340 24.39 1.55 -34.94
C ALA A 340 25.82 1.09 -34.61
N LEU A 341 26.73 2.05 -34.36
CA LEU A 341 28.14 1.79 -34.05
C LEU A 341 28.38 1.46 -32.57
N GLN A 342 27.49 1.88 -31.67
CA GLN A 342 27.52 1.59 -30.24
C GLN A 342 26.11 1.29 -29.73
N ALA A 343 26.03 0.62 -28.56
CA ALA A 343 24.80 0.57 -27.77
C ALA A 343 24.56 1.95 -27.14
N THR A 344 24.12 2.91 -27.96
CA THR A 344 23.79 4.26 -27.51
C THR A 344 22.47 4.27 -26.74
N GLU A 345 22.23 5.34 -26.00
CA GLU A 345 20.92 5.68 -25.44
C GLU A 345 19.84 5.40 -26.48
N MET A 346 18.90 4.52 -26.14
CA MET A 346 17.87 4.09 -27.07
C MET A 346 16.61 4.90 -26.83
N ILE A 347 15.96 5.29 -27.93
CA ILE A 347 14.58 5.76 -27.91
C ILE A 347 13.70 4.51 -27.85
N TRP A 348 12.91 4.39 -26.78
CA TRP A 348 12.04 3.24 -26.52
C TRP A 348 10.70 3.33 -27.26
#